data_AF-A0A1G8VTE6-F1
#
_entry.id   AF-A0A1G8VTE6-F1
#
_cell.length_a   1.000
_cell.length_b   1.000
_cell.length_c   1.000
_cell.angle_alpha   90.00
_cell.angle_beta   90.00
_cell.angle_gamma   90.00
#
_symmetry.space_group_name_H-M   'P 1'
#
loop_
_entity.id
_entity.type
_entity.pdbx_description
1 polymer ?
#
loop_
_entity_poly.entity_id
_entity_poly.type
_entity_poly.pdbx_seq_one_letter_code
_entity_poly.pdbx_strand_id
1 'polypeptide(L)'
;MKIHYTFLLSYLILLVSCNSTETDQQSKKSDSVHNPVESTRLPSETLQTTAVKAKYSEIIKIDYLKNKEILDILPLLPDSAMTSWEWKKEEREGWVRSLAANNQFTDTTKNYNTINKLTPNYFETLVVDGLWTVALYKLSENHYIVITNDIVGDGYDINAFEVKDQQIQAISVDNLIGTKPGDLLLKNNSEKCKSFISEKDMGMFTYDFSDPDIIRIYCDYLTKKENSACFKGNEVTLKFNKDLKRFDFIKISWRDRPVYD
;
A
#
# COMPACT_ATOMS: atom_id res chain seq x y z
N MET A 1 1.82 17.90 -53.28
CA MET A 1 1.04 19.15 -53.15
C MET A 1 1.40 19.80 -51.82
N LYS A 2 1.49 21.13 -51.81
CA LYS A 2 2.23 21.97 -50.87
C LYS A 2 1.22 22.91 -50.16
N ILE A 3 1.41 23.16 -48.85
CA ILE A 3 1.02 24.36 -48.07
C ILE A 3 -0.51 24.41 -47.71
N HIS A 4 -1.00 24.70 -46.48
CA HIS A 4 -0.77 25.85 -45.60
C HIS A 4 -0.94 25.61 -44.08
N TYR A 5 -0.11 26.38 -43.37
CA TYR A 5 -0.04 26.69 -41.94
C TYR A 5 -1.19 27.60 -41.45
N THR A 6 -1.30 27.67 -40.12
CA THR A 6 -1.71 28.83 -39.29
C THR A 6 -3.15 29.30 -39.34
N PHE A 7 -3.87 29.11 -38.23
CA PHE A 7 -4.79 30.13 -37.72
C PHE A 7 -4.87 30.08 -36.17
N LEU A 8 -4.53 31.22 -35.56
CA LEU A 8 -5.00 31.79 -34.28
C LEU A 8 -4.60 31.07 -32.99
N LEU A 9 -3.32 31.14 -32.63
CA LEU A 9 -2.83 32.04 -31.57
C LEU A 9 -3.52 33.43 -31.52
N SER A 10 -4.58 33.58 -30.71
CA SER A 10 -4.93 34.86 -30.05
C SER A 10 -6.06 34.66 -29.05
N TYR A 11 -5.76 34.62 -27.75
CA TYR A 11 -6.52 35.34 -26.71
C TYR A 11 -5.70 35.32 -25.43
N LEU A 12 -4.68 36.17 -25.41
CA LEU A 12 -4.05 36.68 -24.21
C LEU A 12 -4.71 38.03 -23.89
N ILE A 13 -4.83 38.33 -22.60
CA ILE A 13 -5.07 39.64 -21.98
C ILE A 13 -6.53 39.96 -21.65
N LEU A 14 -6.84 39.89 -20.34
CA LEU A 14 -7.46 40.92 -19.49
C LEU A 14 -7.43 40.35 -18.05
N LEU A 15 -6.33 40.47 -17.30
CA LEU A 15 -6.02 41.58 -16.39
C LEU A 15 -7.25 42.16 -15.67
N VAL A 16 -7.47 41.76 -14.41
CA VAL A 16 -7.84 42.69 -13.33
C VAL A 16 -7.10 42.31 -12.05
N SER A 17 -6.24 43.23 -11.66
CA SER A 17 -5.51 43.34 -10.40
C SER A 17 -6.47 43.73 -9.25
N CYS A 18 -6.22 43.23 -8.05
CA CYS A 18 -6.52 43.99 -6.83
C CYS A 18 -5.43 43.70 -5.79
N ASN A 19 -4.47 44.62 -5.77
CA ASN A 19 -3.48 44.82 -4.72
C ASN A 19 -4.12 45.78 -3.71
N SER A 20 -4.17 45.44 -2.42
CA SER A 20 -4.48 46.39 -1.35
C SER A 20 -3.27 46.51 -0.43
N THR A 21 -2.68 47.71 -0.47
CA THR A 21 -1.57 48.20 0.34
C THR A 21 -1.98 48.52 1.79
N GLU A 22 -1.08 48.14 2.69
CA GLU A 22 -0.60 48.81 3.92
C GLU A 22 -1.50 49.73 4.76
N THR A 23 -1.45 49.51 6.08
CA THR A 23 -1.19 50.62 7.01
C THR A 23 -0.36 50.11 8.20
N ASP A 24 0.87 50.60 8.30
CA ASP A 24 1.71 50.64 9.49
C ASP A 24 1.10 51.52 10.58
N GLN A 25 1.27 51.16 11.87
CA GLN A 25 1.88 52.07 12.87
C GLN A 25 2.14 51.41 14.23
N GLN A 26 3.44 51.27 14.51
CA GLN A 26 4.17 51.71 15.72
C GLN A 26 3.59 51.49 17.14
N SER A 27 4.25 50.56 17.82
CA SER A 27 4.82 50.66 19.18
C SER A 27 4.80 52.04 19.85
N LYS A 28 4.19 52.11 21.05
CA LYS A 28 4.65 52.96 22.15
C LYS A 28 5.03 52.12 23.37
N LYS A 29 6.28 52.29 23.78
CA LYS A 29 6.91 51.82 25.00
C LYS A 29 6.56 52.78 26.14
N SER A 30 6.23 52.28 27.33
CA SER A 30 6.33 53.04 28.59
C SER A 30 6.68 52.10 29.73
N ASP A 31 7.69 52.50 30.49
CA ASP A 31 8.37 51.75 31.54
C ASP A 31 7.62 51.75 32.88
N SER A 32 7.93 50.70 33.64
CA SER A 32 7.95 50.57 35.11
C SER A 32 6.61 50.64 35.87
N VAL A 33 6.34 49.63 36.70
CA VAL A 33 6.51 49.69 38.16
C VAL A 33 6.37 48.26 38.71
N HIS A 34 7.33 47.86 39.54
CA HIS A 34 7.30 46.66 40.38
C HIS A 34 6.10 46.68 41.33
N ASN A 35 5.32 45.60 41.34
CA ASN A 35 4.60 45.15 42.54
C ASN A 35 4.74 43.61 42.62
N PRO A 36 5.20 43.06 43.76
CA PRO A 36 5.23 41.61 43.96
C PRO A 36 3.82 41.16 44.35
N VAL A 37 3.05 40.65 43.38
CA VAL A 37 1.77 40.01 43.66
C VAL A 37 2.01 38.52 43.88
N GLU A 38 2.05 38.19 45.16
CA GLU A 38 1.55 36.97 45.80
C GLU A 38 1.04 35.88 44.84
N SER A 39 1.82 34.79 44.80
CA SER A 39 1.56 33.55 44.06
C SER A 39 0.24 32.91 44.50
N THR A 40 -0.86 33.37 43.92
CA THR A 40 -2.14 32.66 43.96
C THR A 40 -2.02 31.46 43.03
N ARG A 41 -1.99 30.25 43.61
CA ARG A 41 -2.04 28.99 42.88
C ARG A 41 -3.25 29.01 41.95
N LEU A 42 -3.00 29.07 40.65
CA LEU A 42 -3.99 28.71 39.64
C LEU A 42 -4.35 27.24 39.85
N PRO A 43 -5.65 26.87 39.94
CA PRO A 43 -6.05 25.48 39.96
C PRO A 43 -5.56 24.83 38.68
N SER A 44 -4.78 23.75 38.81
CA SER A 44 -4.53 22.84 37.71
C SER A 44 -5.86 22.21 37.36
N GLU A 45 -6.61 22.85 36.45
CA GLU A 45 -7.73 22.23 35.75
C GLU A 45 -7.16 21.05 34.98
N THR A 46 -7.15 19.93 35.66
CA THR A 46 -6.97 18.63 35.06
C THR A 46 -8.22 18.47 34.20
N LEU A 47 -8.08 18.77 32.91
CA LEU A 47 -9.01 18.30 31.88
C LEU A 47 -8.98 16.77 31.94
N GLN A 48 -9.76 16.22 32.86
CA GLN A 48 -10.28 14.87 32.74
C GLN A 48 -11.27 14.91 31.58
N THR A 49 -10.73 14.87 30.37
CA THR A 49 -11.46 14.36 29.23
C THR A 49 -11.83 12.93 29.62
N THR A 50 -13.07 12.73 30.05
CA THR A 50 -13.67 11.41 30.18
C THR A 50 -13.56 10.77 28.81
N ALA A 51 -12.49 9.99 28.62
CA ALA A 51 -12.30 9.19 27.43
C ALA A 51 -13.49 8.24 27.39
N VAL A 52 -14.46 8.55 26.53
CA VAL A 52 -15.54 7.64 26.18
C VAL A 52 -14.85 6.37 25.72
N LYS A 53 -14.87 5.34 26.56
CA LYS A 53 -14.22 4.06 26.27
C LYS A 53 -14.88 3.53 25.02
N ALA A 54 -14.13 3.47 23.92
CA ALA A 54 -14.63 2.95 22.66
C ALA A 54 -15.25 1.56 22.91
N LYS A 55 -16.43 1.31 22.31
CA LYS A 55 -17.21 0.09 22.52
C LYS A 55 -16.41 -1.19 22.21
N TYR A 56 -15.40 -1.06 21.35
CA TYR A 56 -14.42 -2.06 21.01
C TYR A 56 -13.05 -1.41 21.26
N SER A 57 -12.22 -2.05 22.09
CA SER A 57 -10.88 -1.55 22.42
C SER A 57 -10.02 -2.76 22.76
N GLU A 58 -9.26 -3.22 21.78
CA GLU A 58 -8.30 -4.30 21.96
C GLU A 58 -6.88 -3.74 21.86
N ILE A 59 -6.00 -4.15 22.76
CA ILE A 59 -4.59 -3.77 22.73
C ILE A 59 -3.83 -4.83 21.95
N ILE A 60 -3.31 -4.44 20.79
CA ILE A 60 -2.52 -5.31 19.94
C ILE A 60 -1.05 -4.97 20.16
N LYS A 61 -0.25 -5.99 20.50
CA LYS A 61 1.19 -5.85 20.76
C LYS A 61 1.99 -6.33 19.56
N ILE A 62 2.92 -5.50 19.09
CA ILE A 62 3.81 -5.77 17.97
C ILE A 62 5.19 -5.27 18.34
N ASP A 63 6.20 -6.12 18.18
CA ASP A 63 7.60 -5.70 18.25
C ASP A 63 7.92 -4.80 17.05
N TYR A 64 8.00 -3.49 17.30
CA TYR A 64 8.26 -2.49 16.28
C TYR A 64 9.66 -2.65 15.69
N LEU A 65 10.68 -2.85 16.52
CA LEU A 65 12.07 -2.94 16.04
C LEU A 65 12.27 -4.14 15.11
N LYS A 66 11.65 -5.28 15.44
CA LYS A 66 11.70 -6.48 14.59
C LYS A 66 11.04 -6.26 13.21
N ASN A 67 9.99 -5.45 13.14
CA ASN A 67 9.20 -5.23 11.92
C ASN A 67 9.36 -3.81 11.37
N LYS A 68 10.42 -3.09 11.76
CA LYS A 68 10.56 -1.66 11.53
C LYS A 68 10.44 -1.29 10.04
N GLU A 69 11.12 -2.06 9.18
CA GLU A 69 11.15 -1.79 7.74
C GLU A 69 9.74 -1.85 7.13
N ILE A 70 8.97 -2.93 7.33
CA ILE A 70 7.60 -3.04 6.81
C ILE A 70 6.65 -2.01 7.43
N LEU A 71 6.78 -1.73 8.72
CA LEU A 71 5.91 -0.77 9.41
C LEU A 71 6.16 0.66 8.92
N ASP A 72 7.42 1.05 8.73
CA ASP A 72 7.79 2.40 8.26
C ASP A 72 7.45 2.65 6.79
N ILE A 73 7.21 1.60 6.01
CA ILE A 73 6.72 1.72 4.62
C ILE A 73 5.26 2.13 4.59
N LEU A 74 4.45 1.72 5.58
CA LEU A 74 3.01 1.94 5.55
C LEU A 74 2.64 3.41 5.37
N PRO A 75 3.24 4.41 6.06
CA PRO A 75 2.88 5.81 5.86
C PRO A 75 3.33 6.40 4.52
N LEU A 76 4.25 5.74 3.81
CA LEU A 76 4.74 6.19 2.51
C LEU A 76 3.79 5.82 1.37
N LEU A 77 3.02 4.74 1.51
CA LEU A 77 2.10 4.29 0.47
C LEU A 77 1.03 5.38 0.18
N PRO A 78 0.63 5.58 -1.09
CA PRO A 78 -0.50 6.45 -1.38
C PRO A 78 -1.80 5.83 -0.86
N ASP A 79 -2.78 6.66 -0.48
CA ASP A 79 -4.11 6.18 -0.07
C ASP A 79 -4.76 5.29 -1.16
N SER A 80 -4.43 5.54 -2.43
CA SER A 80 -4.93 4.74 -3.55
C SER A 80 -4.54 3.27 -3.47
N ALA A 81 -3.41 2.93 -2.83
CA ALA A 81 -2.94 1.55 -2.66
C ALA A 81 -3.73 0.76 -1.60
N MET A 82 -4.64 1.44 -0.89
CA MET A 82 -5.46 0.89 0.20
C MET A 82 -6.91 1.39 0.10
N THR A 83 -7.37 1.67 -1.12
CA THR A 83 -8.64 2.37 -1.37
C THR A 83 -9.83 1.64 -0.74
N SER A 84 -9.88 0.31 -0.87
CA SER A 84 -11.02 -0.48 -0.36
C SER A 84 -11.09 -0.52 1.17
N TRP A 85 -9.99 -0.13 1.82
CA TRP A 85 -9.83 -0.11 3.28
C TRP A 85 -10.04 1.28 3.87
N GLU A 86 -10.10 2.30 3.00
CA GLU A 86 -10.17 3.72 3.36
C GLU A 86 -9.09 4.16 4.38
N TRP A 87 -8.01 3.39 4.55
CA TRP A 87 -7.00 3.61 5.59
C TRP A 87 -6.10 4.79 5.24
N LYS A 88 -6.40 5.95 5.81
CA LYS A 88 -5.76 7.22 5.45
C LYS A 88 -4.32 7.28 5.90
N LYS A 89 -3.52 8.08 5.20
CA LYS A 89 -2.12 8.32 5.56
C LYS A 89 -1.95 8.73 7.01
N GLU A 90 -2.76 9.67 7.50
CA GLU A 90 -2.65 10.20 8.86
C GLU A 90 -2.90 9.11 9.92
N GLU A 91 -3.82 8.19 9.63
CA GLU A 91 -4.12 7.04 10.48
C GLU A 91 -2.95 6.05 10.49
N ARG A 92 -2.39 5.75 9.33
CA ARG A 92 -1.18 4.90 9.19
C ARG A 92 0.01 5.49 9.95
N GLU A 93 0.24 6.80 9.83
CA GLU A 93 1.27 7.50 10.58
C GLU A 93 1.02 7.43 12.10
N GLY A 94 -0.21 7.67 12.55
CA GLY A 94 -0.59 7.57 13.96
C GLY A 94 -0.36 6.17 14.53
N TRP A 95 -0.72 5.16 13.74
CA TRP A 95 -0.52 3.76 14.06
C TRP A 95 0.95 3.40 14.23
N VAL A 96 1.79 3.75 13.24
CA VAL A 96 3.25 3.52 13.29
C VAL A 96 3.89 4.27 14.45
N ARG A 97 3.48 5.53 14.73
CA ARG A 97 3.97 6.29 15.89
C ARG A 97 3.63 5.59 17.22
N SER A 98 2.41 5.06 17.36
CA SER A 98 2.02 4.31 18.57
C SER A 98 2.88 3.06 18.76
N LEU A 99 3.12 2.31 17.69
CA LEU A 99 3.99 1.13 17.71
C LEU A 99 5.44 1.48 18.04
N ALA A 100 5.99 2.51 17.41
CA ALA A 100 7.37 2.96 17.67
C ALA A 100 7.59 3.39 19.12
N ALA A 101 6.59 4.03 19.74
CA ALA A 101 6.68 4.49 21.12
C ALA A 101 6.43 3.38 22.16
N ASN A 102 5.50 2.46 21.87
CA ASN A 102 4.93 1.58 22.90
C ASN A 102 4.98 0.08 22.57
N ASN A 103 5.43 -0.32 21.37
CA ASN A 103 5.28 -1.68 20.84
C ASN A 103 3.83 -2.19 20.87
N GLN A 104 2.86 -1.27 20.83
CA GLN A 104 1.44 -1.60 20.85
C GLN A 104 0.60 -0.47 20.27
N PHE A 105 -0.62 -0.80 19.86
CA PHE A 105 -1.67 0.16 19.53
C PHE A 105 -3.01 -0.35 20.04
N THR A 106 -3.98 0.56 20.14
CA THR A 106 -5.35 0.21 20.49
C THR A 106 -6.18 0.20 19.22
N ASP A 107 -6.74 -0.96 18.86
CA ASP A 107 -7.75 -1.03 17.81
C ASP A 107 -9.11 -0.66 18.41
N THR A 108 -9.74 0.37 17.84
CA THR A 108 -11.06 0.85 18.25
C THR A 108 -12.14 0.60 17.21
N THR A 109 -11.82 -0.11 16.12
CA THR A 109 -12.73 -0.34 15.00
C THR A 109 -13.69 -1.50 15.28
N LYS A 110 -14.94 -1.36 14.83
CA LYS A 110 -16.00 -2.38 15.01
C LYS A 110 -15.76 -3.63 14.15
N ASN A 111 -15.09 -3.45 13.01
CA ASN A 111 -15.03 -4.44 11.94
C ASN A 111 -13.72 -5.23 11.89
N TYR A 112 -12.86 -5.11 12.91
CA TYR A 112 -11.61 -5.86 13.03
C TYR A 112 -10.74 -5.75 11.77
N ASN A 113 -9.82 -4.79 11.73
CA ASN A 113 -8.62 -4.95 10.91
C ASN A 113 -7.75 -5.99 11.60
N THR A 114 -8.10 -7.27 11.43
CA THR A 114 -7.32 -8.34 12.05
C THR A 114 -6.01 -8.43 11.29
N ILE A 115 -4.92 -8.05 11.94
CA ILE A 115 -3.58 -8.35 11.44
C ILE A 115 -3.46 -9.86 11.40
N ASN A 116 -3.63 -10.44 10.21
CA ASN A 116 -3.60 -11.89 10.04
C ASN A 116 -2.16 -12.39 10.06
N LYS A 117 -1.24 -11.61 9.47
CA LYS A 117 0.18 -11.94 9.44
C LYS A 117 1.04 -10.69 9.44
N LEU A 118 2.08 -10.69 10.26
CA LEU A 118 3.13 -9.68 10.24
C LEU A 118 4.50 -10.33 10.40
N THR A 119 5.37 -10.06 9.45
CA THR A 119 6.78 -10.46 9.40
C THR A 119 7.62 -9.28 8.90
N PRO A 120 8.95 -9.29 9.03
CA PRO A 120 9.78 -8.16 8.62
C PRO A 120 9.62 -7.72 7.15
N ASN A 121 9.20 -8.62 6.26
CA ASN A 121 9.05 -8.36 4.81
C ASN A 121 7.59 -8.45 4.33
N TYR A 122 6.63 -8.78 5.18
CA TYR A 122 5.25 -9.03 4.76
C TYR A 122 4.26 -8.67 5.86
N PHE A 123 3.25 -7.89 5.49
CA PHE A 123 2.13 -7.55 6.34
C PHE A 123 0.82 -7.83 5.62
N GLU A 124 -0.13 -8.38 6.37
CA GLU A 124 -1.43 -8.80 5.88
C GLU A 124 -2.49 -8.47 6.92
N THR A 125 -3.55 -7.79 6.47
CA THR A 125 -4.73 -7.49 7.25
C THR A 125 -5.97 -8.03 6.53
N LEU A 126 -6.93 -8.49 7.32
CA LEU A 126 -8.16 -9.13 6.83
C LEU A 126 -9.38 -8.39 7.40
N VAL A 127 -10.40 -8.21 6.56
CA VAL A 127 -11.79 -7.93 6.94
C VAL A 127 -12.66 -9.08 6.43
N VAL A 128 -13.94 -9.12 6.84
CA VAL A 128 -14.86 -10.25 6.56
C VAL A 128 -14.80 -10.75 5.11
N ASP A 129 -14.76 -9.84 4.13
CA ASP A 129 -14.79 -10.17 2.69
C ASP A 129 -13.60 -9.60 1.89
N GLY A 130 -12.47 -9.32 2.56
CA GLY A 130 -11.33 -8.69 1.89
C GLY A 130 -9.99 -8.88 2.57
N LEU A 131 -8.94 -8.92 1.76
CA LEU A 131 -7.54 -9.07 2.18
C LEU A 131 -6.72 -7.92 1.62
N TRP A 132 -5.91 -7.29 2.48
CA TRP A 132 -4.87 -6.39 2.01
C TRP A 132 -3.51 -6.86 2.45
N THR A 133 -2.56 -6.82 1.51
CA THR A 133 -1.19 -7.24 1.75
C THR A 133 -0.20 -6.20 1.28
N VAL A 134 0.95 -6.16 1.93
CA VAL A 134 2.14 -5.45 1.45
C VAL A 134 3.37 -6.34 1.68
N ALA A 135 4.23 -6.40 0.67
CA ALA A 135 5.46 -7.17 0.67
C ALA A 135 6.66 -6.28 0.31
N LEU A 136 7.80 -6.52 0.96
CA LEU A 136 9.08 -5.85 0.67
C LEU A 136 10.09 -6.81 0.06
N TYR A 137 10.70 -6.38 -1.03
CA TYR A 137 11.84 -7.03 -1.66
C TYR A 137 13.05 -6.09 -1.56
N LYS A 138 13.98 -6.43 -0.67
CA LYS A 138 15.11 -5.57 -0.32
C LYS A 138 16.19 -5.54 -1.40
N LEU A 139 16.47 -4.36 -1.93
CA LEU A 139 17.57 -4.08 -2.87
C LEU A 139 18.85 -3.72 -2.11
N SER A 140 18.75 -2.79 -1.15
CA SER A 140 19.82 -2.42 -0.21
C SER A 140 19.22 -1.87 1.09
N GLU A 141 20.06 -1.32 1.98
CA GLU A 141 19.55 -0.54 3.10
C GLU A 141 18.70 0.63 2.58
N ASN A 142 17.53 0.84 3.19
CA ASN A 142 16.55 1.88 2.83
C ASN A 142 16.11 1.89 1.35
N HIS A 143 16.26 0.77 0.64
CA HIS A 143 15.89 0.63 -0.76
C HIS A 143 15.16 -0.69 -1.02
N TYR A 144 13.89 -0.59 -1.42
CA TYR A 144 12.98 -1.73 -1.56
C TYR A 144 12.15 -1.61 -2.84
N ILE A 145 11.78 -2.76 -3.39
CA ILE A 145 10.56 -2.88 -4.19
C ILE A 145 9.43 -3.25 -3.23
N VAL A 146 8.33 -2.52 -3.30
CA VAL A 146 7.13 -2.72 -2.49
C VAL A 146 6.00 -3.14 -3.39
N ILE A 147 5.32 -4.23 -3.05
CA ILE A 147 4.14 -4.69 -3.77
C ILE A 147 2.98 -4.70 -2.78
N THR A 148 1.87 -4.07 -3.15
CA THR A 148 0.61 -4.17 -2.40
C THR A 148 -0.41 -4.94 -3.21
N ASN A 149 -1.32 -5.61 -2.54
CA ASN A 149 -2.45 -6.29 -3.16
C ASN A 149 -3.69 -6.05 -2.32
N ASP A 150 -4.65 -5.31 -2.87
CA ASP A 150 -5.96 -5.07 -2.30
C ASP A 150 -6.98 -6.00 -2.97
N ILE A 151 -7.47 -6.98 -2.21
CA ILE A 151 -8.40 -8.01 -2.69
C ILE A 151 -9.75 -7.79 -2.01
N VAL A 152 -10.77 -7.41 -2.78
CA VAL A 152 -12.15 -7.27 -2.32
C VAL A 152 -13.11 -7.86 -3.35
N GLY A 153 -13.93 -8.83 -2.93
CA GLY A 153 -14.77 -9.61 -3.84
C GLY A 153 -13.94 -10.33 -4.90
N ASP A 154 -14.28 -10.15 -6.18
CA ASP A 154 -13.54 -10.70 -7.33
C ASP A 154 -12.43 -9.76 -7.83
N GLY A 155 -12.26 -8.59 -7.21
CA GLY A 155 -11.30 -7.56 -7.60
C GLY A 155 -9.93 -7.75 -6.98
N TYR A 156 -8.89 -7.51 -7.76
CA TYR A 156 -7.49 -7.49 -7.32
C TYR A 156 -6.86 -6.20 -7.81
N ASP A 157 -6.40 -5.37 -6.88
CA ASP A 157 -5.65 -4.16 -7.19
C ASP A 157 -4.20 -4.32 -6.69
N ILE A 158 -3.36 -4.84 -7.59
CA ILE A 158 -1.94 -5.04 -7.34
C ILE A 158 -1.20 -3.78 -7.78
N ASN A 159 -0.54 -3.14 -6.82
CA ASN A 159 0.27 -1.96 -7.06
C ASN A 159 1.73 -2.26 -6.73
N ALA A 160 2.64 -1.59 -7.43
CA ALA A 160 4.07 -1.72 -7.19
C ALA A 160 4.74 -0.35 -7.05
N PHE A 161 5.70 -0.27 -6.14
CA PHE A 161 6.47 0.93 -5.87
C PHE A 161 7.95 0.61 -5.70
N GLU A 162 8.81 1.53 -6.13
CA GLU A 162 10.19 1.59 -5.69
C GLU A 162 10.27 2.61 -4.54
N VAL A 163 10.76 2.17 -3.39
CA VAL A 163 11.01 3.04 -2.23
C VAL A 163 12.50 3.15 -2.01
N LYS A 164 13.03 4.38 -2.03
CA LYS A 164 14.43 4.66 -1.75
C LYS A 164 14.55 5.91 -0.87
N ASP A 165 15.21 5.79 0.28
CA ASP A 165 15.47 6.91 1.19
C ASP A 165 14.20 7.71 1.54
N GLN A 166 13.13 7.01 1.90
CA GLN A 166 11.78 7.55 2.20
C GLN A 166 11.04 8.19 1.02
N GLN A 167 11.60 8.15 -0.18
CA GLN A 167 10.92 8.55 -1.41
C GLN A 167 10.25 7.33 -2.04
N ILE A 168 9.00 7.49 -2.46
CA ILE A 168 8.21 6.45 -3.11
C ILE A 168 7.92 6.84 -4.55
N GLN A 169 8.09 5.90 -5.46
CA GLN A 169 7.76 6.05 -6.87
C GLN A 169 6.94 4.86 -7.33
N ALA A 170 5.78 5.10 -7.94
CA ALA A 170 5.01 4.04 -8.58
C ALA A 170 5.77 3.45 -9.77
N ILE A 171 5.74 2.13 -9.88
CA ILE A 171 6.32 1.37 -10.99
C ILE A 171 5.29 0.38 -11.52
N SER A 172 5.50 -0.11 -12.74
CA SER A 172 4.59 -1.08 -13.35
C SER A 172 4.82 -2.49 -12.80
N VAL A 173 3.74 -3.16 -12.36
CA VAL A 173 3.76 -4.59 -12.01
C VAL A 173 4.17 -5.45 -13.20
N ASP A 174 3.74 -5.08 -14.42
CA ASP A 174 4.12 -5.79 -15.65
C ASP A 174 5.63 -5.71 -15.89
N ASN A 175 6.30 -4.61 -15.49
CA ASN A 175 7.76 -4.51 -15.60
C ASN A 175 8.48 -5.40 -14.59
N LEU A 176 7.86 -5.67 -13.43
CA LEU A 176 8.42 -6.55 -12.40
C LEU A 176 8.26 -8.03 -12.77
N ILE A 177 7.10 -8.43 -13.28
CA ILE A 177 6.79 -9.84 -13.59
C ILE A 177 7.21 -10.20 -15.03
N GLY A 178 7.22 -9.22 -15.93
CA GLY A 178 7.70 -9.32 -17.31
C GLY A 178 6.76 -10.05 -18.28
N THR A 179 5.78 -10.82 -17.81
CA THR A 179 4.81 -11.55 -18.64
C THR A 179 3.53 -11.82 -17.85
N LYS A 180 2.37 -11.78 -18.53
CA LYS A 180 1.09 -12.12 -17.91
C LYS A 180 1.14 -13.58 -17.38
N PRO A 181 0.77 -13.86 -16.11
CA PRO A 181 0.90 -15.19 -15.52
C PRO A 181 0.22 -16.31 -16.33
N GLY A 182 -0.93 -16.01 -16.95
CA GLY A 182 -1.63 -16.97 -17.78
C GLY A 182 -0.87 -17.43 -19.02
N ASP A 183 -0.11 -16.54 -19.66
CA ASP A 183 0.73 -16.88 -20.82
C ASP A 183 1.85 -17.85 -20.43
N LEU A 184 2.38 -17.72 -19.22
CA LEU A 184 3.41 -18.62 -18.68
C LEU A 184 2.87 -20.04 -18.51
N LEU A 185 1.60 -20.18 -18.07
CA LEU A 185 0.98 -21.48 -17.82
C LEU A 185 0.64 -22.25 -19.10
N LEU A 186 0.43 -21.57 -20.22
CA LEU A 186 0.03 -22.20 -21.48
C LEU A 186 1.06 -23.22 -21.99
N LYS A 187 0.55 -24.40 -22.39
CA LYS A 187 1.34 -25.44 -23.06
C LYS A 187 1.45 -25.16 -24.57
N ASN A 188 0.39 -24.63 -25.16
CA ASN A 188 0.35 -24.21 -26.56
C ASN A 188 -0.56 -22.98 -26.73
N ASN A 189 -0.34 -22.24 -27.81
CA ASN A 189 -1.06 -21.00 -28.10
C ASN A 189 -2.32 -21.21 -28.94
N SER A 190 -2.98 -22.37 -28.83
CA SER A 190 -4.25 -22.59 -29.53
C SER A 190 -5.33 -21.66 -28.99
N GLU A 191 -6.19 -21.15 -29.87
CA GLU A 191 -7.28 -20.24 -29.48
C GLU A 191 -8.21 -20.86 -28.44
N LYS A 192 -8.44 -22.18 -28.52
CA LYS A 192 -9.19 -22.94 -27.50
C LYS A 192 -8.55 -22.87 -26.12
N CYS A 193 -7.22 -22.92 -26.01
CA CYS A 193 -6.54 -22.85 -24.72
C CYS A 193 -6.42 -21.42 -24.21
N LYS A 194 -6.21 -20.44 -25.10
CA LYS A 194 -6.19 -19.01 -24.74
C LYS A 194 -7.55 -18.52 -24.24
N SER A 195 -8.66 -19.03 -24.79
CA SER A 195 -10.00 -18.62 -24.35
C SER A 195 -10.32 -19.01 -22.89
N PHE A 196 -9.53 -19.90 -22.27
CA PHE A 196 -9.64 -20.22 -20.84
C PHE A 196 -8.94 -19.20 -19.93
N ILE A 197 -8.10 -18.32 -20.48
CA ILE A 197 -7.37 -17.27 -19.75
C ILE A 197 -7.59 -15.89 -20.41
N SER A 198 -8.80 -15.63 -20.89
CA SER A 198 -9.11 -14.36 -21.56
C SER A 198 -8.96 -13.15 -20.63
N GLU A 199 -8.78 -11.94 -21.19
CA GLU A 199 -8.34 -10.73 -20.47
C GLU A 199 -9.20 -10.23 -19.30
N LYS A 200 -10.34 -10.87 -19.00
CA LYS A 200 -11.13 -10.62 -17.79
C LYS A 200 -10.58 -11.32 -16.53
N ASP A 201 -9.50 -12.08 -16.67
CA ASP A 201 -9.08 -13.11 -15.72
C ASP A 201 -8.00 -12.68 -14.71
N MET A 202 -7.71 -11.37 -14.55
CA MET A 202 -6.91 -10.93 -13.39
C MET A 202 -7.58 -11.34 -12.06
N GLY A 203 -8.92 -11.46 -12.05
CA GLY A 203 -9.71 -12.00 -10.95
C GLY A 203 -9.48 -13.48 -10.61
N MET A 204 -8.83 -14.24 -11.50
CA MET A 204 -8.68 -15.70 -11.34
C MET A 204 -7.32 -16.11 -10.75
N PHE A 205 -6.38 -15.17 -10.64
CA PHE A 205 -5.05 -15.43 -10.13
C PHE A 205 -4.90 -14.93 -8.71
N THR A 206 -4.48 -15.82 -7.83
CA THR A 206 -4.04 -15.48 -6.48
C THR A 206 -2.53 -15.31 -6.46
N TYR A 207 -2.09 -14.29 -5.72
CA TYR A 207 -0.68 -13.94 -5.57
C TYR A 207 -0.26 -14.13 -4.11
N ASP A 208 0.75 -14.96 -3.89
CA ASP A 208 1.42 -15.10 -2.59
C ASP A 208 2.76 -14.36 -2.65
N PHE A 209 2.82 -13.26 -1.89
CA PHE A 209 3.98 -12.39 -1.73
C PHE A 209 4.67 -12.56 -0.37
N SER A 210 4.35 -13.63 0.37
CA SER A 210 4.79 -13.75 1.77
C SER A 210 6.25 -14.16 1.95
N ASP A 211 6.89 -14.66 0.90
CA ASP A 211 8.31 -15.01 0.86
C ASP A 211 9.15 -13.79 0.44
N PRO A 212 10.29 -13.51 1.11
CA PRO A 212 11.09 -12.31 0.84
C PRO A 212 11.79 -12.30 -0.53
N ASP A 213 11.92 -13.45 -1.20
CA ASP A 213 12.62 -13.57 -2.49
C ASP A 213 11.77 -14.28 -3.56
N ILE A 214 10.60 -14.81 -3.22
CA ILE A 214 9.78 -15.63 -4.12
C ILE A 214 8.36 -15.08 -4.21
N ILE A 215 7.81 -15.08 -5.43
CA ILE A 215 6.38 -14.92 -5.63
C ILE A 215 5.80 -16.18 -6.24
N ARG A 216 4.64 -16.58 -5.72
CA ARG A 216 3.83 -17.67 -6.28
C ARG A 216 2.54 -17.08 -6.81
N ILE A 217 2.27 -17.34 -8.08
CA ILE A 217 1.06 -16.89 -8.74
C ILE A 217 0.33 -18.13 -9.21
N TYR A 218 -0.90 -18.33 -8.76
CA TYR A 218 -1.64 -19.56 -9.06
C TYR A 218 -3.09 -19.28 -9.40
N CYS A 219 -3.67 -20.17 -10.21
CA CYS A 219 -5.06 -20.12 -10.62
C CYS A 219 -5.78 -21.36 -10.09
N ASP A 220 -6.53 -21.21 -9.01
CA ASP A 220 -7.21 -22.34 -8.36
C ASP A 220 -8.26 -22.98 -9.27
N TYR A 221 -8.77 -22.26 -10.27
CA TYR A 221 -9.72 -22.77 -11.26
C TYR A 221 -9.13 -23.80 -12.22
N LEU A 222 -7.80 -23.90 -12.32
CA LEU A 222 -7.12 -24.87 -13.19
C LEU A 222 -6.71 -26.12 -12.41
N THR A 223 -7.17 -27.29 -12.86
CA THR A 223 -6.80 -28.59 -12.31
C THR A 223 -6.02 -29.42 -13.31
N LYS A 224 -5.10 -30.26 -12.81
CA LYS A 224 -4.31 -31.14 -13.67
C LYS A 224 -5.19 -32.11 -14.47
N LYS A 225 -6.23 -32.62 -13.83
CA LYS A 225 -7.16 -33.60 -14.41
C LYS A 225 -7.91 -33.01 -15.62
N GLU A 226 -8.39 -31.77 -15.51
CA GLU A 226 -9.27 -31.17 -16.51
C GLU A 226 -8.49 -30.37 -17.55
N ASN A 227 -7.35 -29.78 -17.18
CA ASN A 227 -6.73 -28.74 -18.00
C ASN A 227 -5.30 -29.05 -18.49
N SER A 228 -4.73 -30.23 -18.18
CA SER A 228 -3.36 -30.60 -18.61
C SER A 228 -3.12 -30.70 -20.12
N ALA A 229 -4.19 -30.77 -20.92
CA ALA A 229 -4.10 -30.65 -22.37
C ALA A 229 -3.71 -29.23 -22.82
N CYS A 230 -4.13 -28.21 -22.07
CA CYS A 230 -3.91 -26.79 -22.38
C CYS A 230 -2.78 -26.15 -21.57
N PHE A 231 -2.54 -26.60 -20.33
CA PHE A 231 -1.59 -25.95 -19.43
C PHE A 231 -0.48 -26.89 -18.96
N LYS A 232 0.68 -26.31 -18.66
CA LYS A 232 1.82 -27.00 -18.06
C LYS A 232 1.68 -27.16 -16.54
N GLY A 233 0.87 -26.30 -15.92
CA GLY A 233 0.61 -26.22 -14.48
C GLY A 233 -0.50 -25.23 -14.19
N ASN A 234 -0.78 -25.01 -12.90
CA ASN A 234 -1.67 -23.96 -12.41
C ASN A 234 -0.95 -22.97 -11.47
N GLU A 235 0.34 -23.15 -11.23
CA GLU A 235 1.17 -22.29 -10.39
C GLU A 235 2.45 -21.91 -11.14
N VAL A 236 2.80 -20.64 -11.10
CA VAL A 236 4.08 -20.08 -11.53
C VAL A 236 4.87 -19.67 -10.28
N THR A 237 6.13 -20.09 -10.19
CA THR A 237 7.07 -19.60 -9.17
C THR A 237 8.10 -18.69 -9.83
N LEU A 238 8.26 -17.48 -9.30
CA LEU A 238 9.24 -16.50 -9.76
C LEU A 238 10.16 -16.08 -8.60
N LYS A 239 11.42 -15.76 -8.88
CA LYS A 239 12.43 -15.32 -7.90
C LYS A 239 12.82 -13.87 -8.12
N PHE A 240 12.90 -13.09 -7.07
CA PHE A 240 13.37 -11.72 -7.14
C PHE A 240 14.86 -11.67 -7.51
N ASN A 241 15.16 -10.94 -8.59
CA ASN A 241 16.50 -10.60 -9.02
C ASN A 241 16.77 -9.13 -8.68
N LYS A 242 17.61 -8.92 -7.67
CA LYS A 242 17.94 -7.60 -7.13
C LYS A 242 18.68 -6.72 -8.13
N ASP A 243 19.55 -7.31 -8.94
CA ASP A 243 20.36 -6.58 -9.92
C ASP A 243 19.49 -6.02 -11.06
N LEU A 244 18.46 -6.78 -11.45
CA LEU A 244 17.52 -6.39 -12.51
C LEU A 244 16.25 -5.71 -11.97
N LYS A 245 16.07 -5.67 -10.64
CA LYS A 245 14.88 -5.18 -9.94
C LYS A 245 13.57 -5.79 -10.47
N ARG A 246 13.57 -7.08 -10.78
CA ARG A 246 12.42 -7.81 -11.35
C ARG A 246 12.38 -9.25 -10.88
N PHE A 247 11.32 -9.98 -11.20
CA PHE A 247 11.19 -11.40 -10.91
C PHE A 247 11.57 -12.23 -12.13
N ASP A 248 12.50 -13.17 -11.94
CA ASP A 248 12.89 -14.13 -12.96
C ASP A 248 12.11 -15.44 -12.77
N PHE A 249 11.76 -16.06 -13.90
CA PHE A 249 11.07 -17.34 -13.91
C PHE A 249 11.89 -18.46 -13.27
N ILE A 250 11.27 -19.25 -12.38
CA ILE A 250 11.87 -20.47 -11.83
C ILE A 250 11.23 -21.71 -12.47
N LYS A 251 9.92 -21.88 -12.26
CA LYS A 251 9.22 -23.12 -12.64
C LYS A 251 7.71 -22.93 -12.74
N ILE A 252 7.08 -23.92 -13.35
CA ILE A 252 5.62 -24.13 -13.37
C ILE A 252 5.34 -25.47 -12.70
N SER A 253 4.37 -25.49 -11.78
CA SER A 253 3.91 -26.69 -11.08
C SER A 253 2.40 -26.89 -11.21
N TRP A 254 1.96 -28.12 -11.00
CA TRP A 254 0.59 -28.39 -10.56
C TRP A 254 0.56 -28.37 -9.04
N ARG A 255 -0.18 -27.43 -8.48
CA ARG A 255 -0.55 -27.35 -7.08
C ARG A 255 -1.91 -28.03 -6.90
N ASP A 256 -2.00 -28.91 -5.90
CA ASP A 256 -3.28 -29.48 -5.47
C ASP A 256 -4.09 -28.41 -4.73
N ARG A 257 -5.41 -28.39 -4.94
CA ARG A 257 -6.28 -27.47 -4.20
C ARG A 257 -6.19 -27.79 -2.71
N PRO A 258 -6.16 -26.78 -1.82
CA PRO A 258 -6.47 -27.01 -0.42
C PRO A 258 -7.84 -27.69 -0.34
N VAL A 259 -7.90 -28.86 0.27
CA VAL A 259 -9.18 -29.46 0.66
C VAL A 259 -9.60 -28.70 1.90
N TYR A 260 -10.56 -27.78 1.76
CA TYR A 260 -11.24 -27.20 2.90
C TYR A 260 -12.29 -28.21 3.34
N ASP A 261 -11.97 -28.99 4.38
CA ASP A 261 -12.91 -29.88 5.06
C ASP A 261 -13.96 -29.09 5.87
#